data_AF-A0A9D0X9B1-F1
#
_entry.id   AF-A0A9D0X9B1-F1
#
_cell.length_a   1.000
_cell.length_b   1.000
_cell.length_c   1.000
_cell.angle_alpha   90.00
_cell.angle_beta   90.00
_cell.angle_gamma   90.00
#
_symmetry.space_group_name_H-M   'P 1'
#
loop_
_entity.id
_entity.type
_entity.pdbx_description
1 polymer ?
#
loop_
_entity_poly.entity_id
_entity_poly.type
_entity_poly.pdbx_seq_one_letter_code
_entity_poly.pdbx_strand_id
1 'polypeptide(L)'
;MIRLNRRRLVKGATALALSGGMPAMARGPAQTRSHPQLPPHAQAVAALTPPEGSLLHGTFPGGFTGEEDDITLSQVQTYERVVGQHLAWVYFSHNWFHGRRFPMATARWILAHGSTPYVRLMMRSDSEELKAEPTFTLARIAQGDFDRDLERWGQDAARLGVPILAEFGTEMNGEWFRWNGRWNGGEAGPAIFRAAYRHIVEVTRRAGGD
;
A
#
# COMPACT_ATOMS: atom_id res chain seq x y z
N MET A 1 -21.63 45.83 18.79
CA MET A 1 -23.05 46.25 18.92
C MET A 1 -23.64 46.25 17.51
N ILE A 2 -24.76 45.65 17.13
CA ILE A 2 -25.90 45.03 17.80
C ILE A 2 -26.51 44.00 16.82
N ARG A 3 -27.12 42.98 17.42
CA ARG A 3 -27.85 41.84 16.85
C ARG A 3 -29.32 42.20 16.53
N LEU A 4 -29.93 41.34 15.71
CA LEU A 4 -31.35 40.90 15.72
C LEU A 4 -32.47 41.73 15.03
N ASN A 5 -32.96 41.20 13.90
CA ASN A 5 -34.24 40.49 13.69
C ASN A 5 -35.53 40.89 14.47
N ARG A 6 -36.65 41.11 13.76
CA ARG A 6 -38.09 40.88 14.13
C ARG A 6 -38.97 41.08 12.88
N ARG A 7 -39.62 40.08 12.28
CA ARG A 7 -40.91 39.38 12.55
C ARG A 7 -42.23 40.16 12.29
N ARG A 8 -43.13 39.50 11.51
CA ARG A 8 -44.63 39.44 11.48
C ARG A 8 -45.32 40.00 10.21
N LEU A 9 -45.95 39.16 9.39
CA LEU A 9 -47.31 38.50 9.42
C LEU A 9 -48.46 39.43 8.98
N VAL A 10 -49.00 39.26 7.76
CA VAL A 10 -50.20 38.49 7.32
C VAL A 10 -51.49 39.30 7.25
N LYS A 11 -52.07 39.39 6.03
CA LYS A 11 -53.50 39.34 5.62
C LYS A 11 -53.45 38.89 4.14
N GLY A 12 -54.14 37.88 3.59
CA GLY A 12 -55.41 37.21 3.90
C GLY A 12 -56.40 37.52 2.77
N ALA A 13 -56.68 36.58 1.85
CA ALA A 13 -57.98 36.42 1.16
C ALA A 13 -57.98 35.23 0.17
N THR A 14 -59.15 34.61 0.08
CA THR A 14 -59.52 33.30 -0.42
C THR A 14 -59.68 33.22 -1.95
N ALA A 15 -59.36 32.08 -2.55
CA ALA A 15 -60.01 31.61 -3.78
C ALA A 15 -60.18 30.08 -3.73
N LEU A 16 -61.44 29.65 -3.78
CA LEU A 16 -61.88 28.26 -3.81
C LEU A 16 -62.04 27.85 -5.28
N ALA A 17 -61.28 26.85 -5.74
CA ALA A 17 -61.50 26.21 -7.04
C ALA A 17 -61.53 24.70 -6.83
N LEU A 18 -62.61 24.06 -7.29
CA LEU A 18 -62.87 22.63 -7.21
C LEU A 18 -62.56 21.94 -8.55
N SER A 19 -62.01 20.72 -8.45
CA SER A 19 -61.94 19.61 -9.42
C SER A 19 -61.02 19.77 -10.64
N GLY A 20 -60.22 18.78 -11.07
CA GLY A 20 -60.07 17.40 -10.63
C GLY A 20 -58.68 16.85 -11.01
N GLY A 21 -58.10 16.05 -10.12
CA GLY A 21 -56.81 15.40 -10.32
C GLY A 21 -57.00 13.91 -10.57
N MET A 22 -56.42 13.39 -11.66
CA MET A 22 -56.21 11.96 -11.83
C MET A 22 -55.21 11.46 -10.77
N PRO A 23 -55.37 10.25 -10.23
CA PRO A 23 -54.40 9.72 -9.27
C PRO A 23 -53.07 9.46 -10.00
N ALA A 24 -52.02 10.16 -9.58
CA ALA A 24 -50.65 9.82 -9.95
C ALA A 24 -50.33 8.45 -9.35
N MET A 25 -50.06 7.45 -10.19
CA MET A 25 -49.51 6.19 -9.73
C MET A 25 -48.14 6.46 -9.09
N ALA A 26 -48.07 6.28 -7.77
CA ALA A 26 -46.82 6.34 -7.04
C ALA A 26 -45.87 5.25 -7.58
N ARG A 27 -44.80 5.67 -8.27
CA ARG A 27 -43.64 4.80 -8.49
C ARG A 27 -43.06 4.48 -7.11
N GLY A 28 -43.16 3.22 -6.70
CA GLY A 28 -42.49 2.73 -5.51
C GLY A 28 -40.99 3.04 -5.57
N PRO A 29 -40.32 3.18 -4.41
CA PRO A 29 -38.90 3.50 -4.37
C PRO A 29 -38.13 2.48 -5.21
N ALA A 30 -37.31 2.98 -6.13
CA ALA A 30 -36.39 2.14 -6.89
C ALA A 30 -35.51 1.39 -5.88
N GLN A 31 -35.69 0.08 -5.79
CA GLN A 31 -34.80 -0.77 -5.03
C GLN A 31 -33.41 -0.62 -5.63
N THR A 32 -32.51 0.06 -4.93
CA THR A 32 -31.08 0.07 -5.21
C THR A 32 -30.65 -1.38 -5.22
N ARG A 33 -30.40 -1.92 -6.41
CA ARG A 33 -29.75 -3.23 -6.55
C ARG A 33 -28.40 -3.10 -5.87
N SER A 34 -28.25 -3.69 -4.70
CA SER A 34 -26.95 -3.86 -4.06
C SER A 34 -26.11 -4.75 -4.97
N HIS A 35 -25.22 -4.16 -5.75
CA HIS A 35 -24.20 -4.95 -6.43
C HIS A 35 -23.37 -5.67 -5.35
N PRO A 36 -23.16 -6.99 -5.47
CA PRO A 36 -22.34 -7.69 -4.51
C PRO A 36 -20.94 -7.09 -4.53
N GLN A 37 -20.54 -6.50 -3.40
CA GLN A 37 -19.21 -5.95 -3.23
C GLN A 37 -18.23 -7.13 -3.18
N LEU A 38 -17.20 -7.09 -4.03
CA LEU A 38 -16.18 -8.14 -4.08
C LEU A 38 -15.56 -8.37 -2.68
N PRO A 39 -15.07 -9.57 -2.35
CA PRO A 39 -14.26 -9.76 -1.15
C PRO A 39 -13.06 -8.81 -1.11
N PRO A 40 -12.58 -8.36 0.07
CA PRO A 40 -11.46 -7.40 0.18
C PRO A 40 -10.23 -7.78 -0.64
N HIS A 41 -9.86 -9.07 -0.64
CA HIS A 41 -8.78 -9.59 -1.46
C HIS A 41 -8.98 -9.34 -2.96
N ALA A 42 -10.16 -9.65 -3.49
CA ALA A 42 -10.48 -9.47 -4.90
C ALA A 42 -10.55 -7.98 -5.29
N GLN A 43 -11.00 -7.11 -4.39
CA GLN A 43 -10.94 -5.66 -4.60
C GLN A 43 -9.48 -5.16 -4.72
N ALA A 44 -8.60 -5.63 -3.84
CA ALA A 44 -7.20 -5.25 -3.86
C ALA A 44 -6.47 -5.75 -5.11
N VAL A 45 -6.72 -6.99 -5.55
CA VAL A 45 -6.20 -7.48 -6.85
C VAL A 45 -6.72 -6.64 -8.02
N ALA A 46 -8.02 -6.32 -8.02
CA ALA A 46 -8.61 -5.48 -9.06
C ALA A 46 -8.00 -4.06 -9.07
N ALA A 47 -7.69 -3.49 -7.91
CA ALA A 47 -7.02 -2.19 -7.79
C ALA A 47 -5.59 -2.19 -8.36
N LEU A 48 -4.95 -3.36 -8.41
CA LEU A 48 -3.64 -3.57 -9.04
C LEU A 48 -3.72 -4.00 -10.51
N THR A 49 -4.91 -4.00 -11.10
CA THR A 49 -5.11 -4.25 -12.53
C THR A 49 -5.60 -2.96 -13.20
N PRO A 50 -4.78 -2.29 -14.02
CA PRO A 50 -5.24 -1.08 -14.69
C PRO A 50 -6.36 -1.42 -15.69
N PRO A 51 -7.36 -0.54 -15.84
CA PRO A 51 -8.29 -0.62 -16.98
C PRO A 51 -7.54 -0.62 -18.31
N GLU A 52 -8.15 -1.21 -19.33
CA GLU A 52 -7.58 -1.20 -20.69
C GLU A 52 -7.24 0.23 -21.14
N GLY A 53 -6.02 0.42 -21.66
CA GLY A 53 -5.51 1.72 -22.09
C GLY A 53 -5.07 2.67 -20.96
N SER A 54 -5.09 2.23 -19.70
CA SER A 54 -4.66 3.03 -18.54
C SER A 54 -3.38 2.47 -17.89
N LEU A 55 -2.71 3.31 -17.08
CA LEU A 55 -1.58 2.91 -16.24
C LEU A 55 -1.92 3.13 -14.77
N LEU A 56 -1.34 2.30 -13.91
CA LEU A 56 -1.39 2.52 -12.47
C LEU A 56 -0.38 3.59 -12.07
N HIS A 57 -0.77 4.43 -11.13
CA HIS A 57 0.06 5.50 -10.60
C HIS A 57 0.42 5.19 -9.14
N GLY A 58 1.71 5.13 -8.84
CA GLY A 58 2.20 4.92 -7.48
C GLY A 58 3.47 5.74 -7.23
N THR A 59 3.83 5.92 -5.96
CA THR A 59 4.92 6.83 -5.60
C THR A 59 5.62 6.44 -4.30
N PHE A 60 6.89 6.87 -4.17
CA PHE A 60 7.50 7.15 -2.88
C PHE A 60 7.11 8.58 -2.48
N PRO A 61 6.32 8.79 -1.41
CA PRO A 61 5.75 10.11 -1.11
C PRO A 61 6.76 11.07 -0.44
N GLY A 62 7.97 10.59 -0.13
CA GLY A 62 9.01 11.33 0.58
C GLY A 62 9.30 10.76 1.97
N GLY A 63 10.27 11.34 2.66
CA GLY A 63 10.71 10.94 4.01
C GLY A 63 11.49 12.08 4.67
N PHE A 64 11.91 11.89 5.91
CA PHE A 64 12.68 12.87 6.68
C PHE A 64 14.14 12.42 6.89
N THR A 65 14.38 11.12 7.09
CA THR A 65 15.71 10.56 7.35
C THR A 65 16.51 10.26 6.08
N GLY A 66 15.83 10.10 4.94
CA GLY A 66 16.44 9.59 3.71
C GLY A 66 16.57 8.06 3.68
N GLU A 67 16.16 7.36 4.73
CA GLU A 67 16.17 5.88 4.78
C GLU A 67 14.91 5.26 4.13
N GLU A 68 13.97 6.11 3.71
CA GLU A 68 12.73 5.80 3.00
C GLU A 68 11.72 4.96 3.79
N ASP A 69 11.87 4.84 5.10
CA ASP A 69 11.02 4.04 5.98
C ASP A 69 10.13 4.87 6.93
N ASP A 70 10.23 6.20 6.84
CA ASP A 70 9.56 7.18 7.70
C ASP A 70 8.44 7.97 6.98
N ILE A 71 7.82 7.33 5.98
CA ILE A 71 6.72 7.90 5.22
C ILE A 71 5.47 8.13 6.08
N THR A 72 4.69 9.16 5.73
CA THR A 72 3.47 9.55 6.46
C THR A 72 2.27 9.70 5.54
N LEU A 73 1.07 9.51 6.11
CA LEU A 73 -0.19 9.78 5.42
C LEU A 73 -0.28 11.23 4.91
N SER A 74 0.25 12.21 5.65
CA SER A 74 0.25 13.60 5.22
C SER A 74 1.08 13.86 3.96
N GLN A 75 2.19 13.15 3.77
CA GLN A 75 2.99 13.25 2.55
C GLN A 75 2.22 12.67 1.35
N VAL A 76 1.60 11.50 1.53
CA VAL A 76 0.72 10.88 0.51
C VAL A 76 -0.41 11.82 0.12
N GLN A 77 -1.17 12.33 1.09
CA GLN A 77 -2.28 13.26 0.82
C GLN A 77 -1.82 14.57 0.17
N THR A 78 -0.61 15.04 0.50
CA THR A 78 -0.04 16.23 -0.13
C THR A 78 0.31 15.97 -1.58
N TYR A 79 0.96 14.83 -1.86
CA TYR A 79 1.29 14.39 -3.21
C TYR A 79 0.03 14.28 -4.08
N GLU A 80 -1.00 13.57 -3.61
CA GLU A 80 -2.25 13.38 -4.35
C GLU A 80 -3.00 14.70 -4.59
N ARG A 81 -2.98 15.64 -3.64
CA ARG A 81 -3.57 16.97 -3.86
C ARG A 81 -2.86 17.77 -4.96
N VAL A 82 -1.54 17.64 -5.07
CA VAL A 82 -0.74 18.35 -6.08
C VAL A 82 -0.91 17.71 -7.45
N VAL A 83 -0.86 16.38 -7.53
CA VAL A 83 -0.96 15.63 -8.79
C VAL A 83 -2.41 15.50 -9.27
N GLY A 84 -3.39 15.55 -8.36
CA GLY A 84 -4.80 15.38 -8.67
C GLY A 84 -5.19 13.94 -9.02
N GLN A 85 -4.40 12.95 -8.56
CA GLN A 85 -4.62 11.51 -8.81
C GLN A 85 -4.47 10.73 -7.50
N HIS A 86 -5.29 9.70 -7.32
CA HIS A 86 -5.17 8.74 -6.22
C HIS A 86 -4.09 7.71 -6.51
N LEU A 87 -3.32 7.33 -5.50
CA LEU A 87 -2.23 6.37 -5.66
C LEU A 87 -2.75 4.92 -5.58
N ALA A 88 -2.47 4.14 -6.61
CA ALA A 88 -2.72 2.69 -6.64
C ALA A 88 -1.83 1.95 -5.63
N TRP A 89 -0.57 2.38 -5.47
CA TRP A 89 0.32 1.90 -4.43
C TRP A 89 1.22 3.00 -3.86
N VAL A 90 1.60 2.81 -2.59
CA VAL A 90 2.54 3.67 -1.86
C VAL A 90 3.77 2.84 -1.49
N TYR A 91 4.92 3.31 -1.96
CA TYR A 91 6.22 2.68 -1.74
C TYR A 91 6.87 3.17 -0.44
N PHE A 92 7.55 2.25 0.26
CA PHE A 92 8.50 2.56 1.33
C PHE A 92 9.52 1.43 1.56
N SER A 93 10.66 1.79 2.14
CA SER A 93 11.68 0.84 2.58
C SER A 93 11.32 0.22 3.94
N HIS A 94 11.73 -1.02 4.15
CA HIS A 94 11.67 -1.72 5.42
C HIS A 94 13.08 -2.17 5.82
N ASN A 95 13.75 -1.30 6.56
CA ASN A 95 15.13 -1.47 7.00
C ASN A 95 15.25 -2.41 8.19
N TRP A 96 15.89 -3.56 7.99
CA TRP A 96 15.98 -4.61 9.02
C TRP A 96 16.86 -4.25 10.23
N PHE A 97 17.66 -3.20 10.15
CA PHE A 97 18.38 -2.66 11.30
C PHE A 97 17.47 -1.91 12.30
N HIS A 98 16.29 -1.44 11.87
CA HIS A 98 15.26 -0.91 12.78
C HIS A 98 14.31 -1.99 13.31
N GLY A 99 14.24 -3.14 12.64
CA GLY A 99 13.45 -4.29 13.06
C GLY A 99 13.07 -5.20 11.91
N ARG A 100 12.91 -6.49 12.20
CA ARG A 100 12.65 -7.54 11.19
C ARG A 100 11.18 -7.97 11.08
N ARG A 101 10.32 -7.43 11.95
CA ARG A 101 8.88 -7.70 11.91
C ARG A 101 8.26 -6.87 10.78
N PHE A 102 7.26 -7.43 10.11
CA PHE A 102 6.58 -6.73 9.03
C PHE A 102 6.07 -5.36 9.51
N PRO A 103 6.24 -4.28 8.72
CA PRO A 103 5.85 -2.91 9.09
C PRO A 103 4.33 -2.71 9.06
N MET A 104 3.63 -3.41 9.96
CA MET A 104 2.17 -3.51 10.03
C MET A 104 1.49 -2.16 10.20
N ALA A 105 2.06 -1.26 11.00
CA ALA A 105 1.50 0.07 11.20
C ALA A 105 1.48 0.86 9.89
N THR A 106 2.59 0.85 9.15
CA THR A 106 2.72 1.54 7.86
C THR A 106 1.78 0.96 6.82
N ALA A 107 1.80 -0.38 6.67
CA ALA A 107 0.92 -1.06 5.72
C ALA A 107 -0.56 -0.81 5.99
N ARG A 108 -0.99 -0.81 7.27
CA ARG A 108 -2.39 -0.60 7.64
C ARG A 108 -2.91 0.78 7.27
N TRP A 109 -2.14 1.84 7.50
CA TRP A 109 -2.63 3.17 7.13
C TRP A 109 -2.64 3.36 5.61
N ILE A 110 -1.69 2.77 4.87
CA ILE A 110 -1.70 2.79 3.39
C ILE A 110 -2.97 2.12 2.86
N LEU A 111 -3.29 0.93 3.40
CA LEU A 111 -4.53 0.21 3.05
C LEU A 111 -5.78 0.99 3.44
N ALA A 112 -5.80 1.60 4.64
CA ALA A 112 -6.93 2.42 5.09
C ALA A 112 -7.12 3.69 4.24
N HIS A 113 -6.05 4.20 3.63
CA HIS A 113 -6.10 5.29 2.65
C HIS A 113 -6.61 4.82 1.27
N GLY A 114 -6.74 3.51 1.04
CA GLY A 114 -7.22 2.93 -0.21
C GLY A 114 -6.12 2.70 -1.25
N SER A 115 -4.86 2.62 -0.83
CA SER A 115 -3.71 2.29 -1.67
C SER A 115 -3.12 0.94 -1.28
N THR A 116 -2.40 0.29 -2.18
CA THR A 116 -1.65 -0.94 -1.88
C THR A 116 -0.28 -0.59 -1.28
N PRO A 117 0.14 -1.21 -0.17
CA PRO A 117 1.51 -1.04 0.32
C PRO A 117 2.49 -1.77 -0.60
N TYR A 118 3.49 -1.03 -1.07
CA TYR A 118 4.69 -1.57 -1.71
C TYR A 118 5.83 -1.50 -0.69
N VAL A 119 6.28 -2.67 -0.25
CA VAL A 119 7.33 -2.80 0.76
C VAL A 119 8.63 -3.24 0.11
N ARG A 120 9.65 -2.38 0.12
CA ARG A 120 11.02 -2.78 -0.22
C ARG A 120 11.69 -3.37 1.00
N LEU A 121 11.91 -4.67 0.96
CA LEU A 121 12.56 -5.46 2.01
C LEU A 121 14.07 -5.20 1.99
N MET A 122 14.54 -4.35 2.89
CA MET A 122 15.95 -3.95 3.00
C MET A 122 16.65 -4.77 4.09
N MET A 123 17.07 -6.00 3.75
CA MET A 123 17.87 -6.86 4.64
C MET A 123 19.32 -6.33 4.72
N ARG A 124 19.54 -5.24 5.45
CA ARG A 124 20.85 -4.59 5.70
C ARG A 124 21.06 -4.32 7.18
N SER A 125 22.32 -4.33 7.63
CA SER A 125 22.69 -4.05 9.03
C SER A 125 22.76 -2.56 9.36
N ASP A 126 22.86 -1.69 8.37
CA ASP A 126 22.88 -0.23 8.51
C ASP A 126 22.59 0.42 7.14
N SER A 127 22.50 1.77 7.07
CA SER A 127 22.16 2.50 5.84
C SER A 127 23.36 2.83 4.93
N GLU A 128 24.60 2.53 5.33
CA GLU A 128 25.79 2.83 4.54
C GLU A 128 25.87 1.97 3.27
N GLU A 129 26.28 2.59 2.19
CA GLU A 129 26.45 1.98 0.87
C GLU A 129 27.91 1.61 0.62
N LEU A 130 28.18 0.96 -0.52
CA LEU A 130 29.52 0.69 -1.04
C LEU A 130 30.39 -0.18 -0.10
N LYS A 131 29.77 -1.05 0.69
CA LYS A 131 30.45 -2.01 1.56
C LYS A 131 29.74 -3.35 1.61
N ALA A 132 30.47 -4.39 2.00
CA ALA A 132 29.91 -5.71 2.23
C ALA A 132 28.96 -5.72 3.45
N GLU A 133 27.94 -6.57 3.38
CA GLU A 133 26.98 -6.77 4.48
C GLU A 133 27.53 -7.79 5.49
N PRO A 134 27.69 -7.44 6.78
CA PRO A 134 28.25 -8.37 7.77
C PRO A 134 27.26 -9.46 8.24
N THR A 135 25.96 -9.18 8.21
CA THR A 135 24.94 -10.07 8.78
C THR A 135 24.12 -10.73 7.68
N PHE A 136 23.40 -9.94 6.89
CA PHE A 136 22.43 -10.41 5.89
C PHE A 136 23.06 -10.69 4.52
N THR A 137 24.18 -11.41 4.50
CA THR A 137 24.81 -11.82 3.23
C THR A 137 23.87 -12.72 2.41
N LEU A 138 23.97 -12.68 1.08
CA LEU A 138 23.13 -13.51 0.22
C LEU A 138 23.35 -15.02 0.49
N ALA A 139 24.58 -15.42 0.82
CA ALA A 139 24.88 -16.81 1.18
C ALA A 139 24.13 -17.27 2.43
N ARG A 140 24.13 -16.46 3.50
CA ARG A 140 23.42 -16.77 4.75
C ARG A 140 21.90 -16.76 4.55
N ILE A 141 21.39 -15.85 3.73
CA ILE A 141 19.96 -15.85 3.34
C ILE A 141 19.61 -17.15 2.62
N ALA A 142 20.39 -17.55 1.60
CA ALA A 142 20.14 -18.78 0.85
C ALA A 142 20.32 -20.08 1.69
N GLN A 143 21.08 -20.03 2.77
CA GLN A 143 21.27 -21.13 3.72
C GLN A 143 20.16 -21.23 4.77
N GLY A 144 19.28 -20.23 4.85
CA GLY A 144 18.13 -20.21 5.75
C GLY A 144 18.39 -19.67 7.15
N ASP A 145 19.51 -18.95 7.36
CA ASP A 145 19.85 -18.33 8.66
C ASP A 145 18.76 -17.38 9.18
N PHE A 146 17.92 -16.85 8.29
CA PHE A 146 16.89 -15.87 8.58
C PHE A 146 15.46 -16.42 8.39
N ASP A 147 15.29 -17.73 8.24
CA ASP A 147 13.98 -18.34 7.95
C ASP A 147 12.95 -17.99 9.00
N ARG A 148 13.31 -18.09 10.28
CA ARG A 148 12.39 -17.76 11.37
C ARG A 148 11.94 -16.30 11.36
N ASP A 149 12.79 -15.38 10.87
CA ASP A 149 12.44 -13.97 10.71
C ASP A 149 11.53 -13.78 9.49
N LEU A 150 11.87 -14.40 8.35
CA LEU A 150 11.08 -14.34 7.11
C LEU A 150 9.70 -15.00 7.26
N GLU A 151 9.60 -16.12 7.96
CA GLU A 151 8.33 -16.78 8.28
C GLU A 151 7.44 -15.87 9.12
N ARG A 152 8.02 -15.25 10.15
CA ARG A 152 7.34 -14.25 10.97
C ARG A 152 6.91 -13.04 10.17
N TRP A 153 7.74 -12.59 9.24
CA TRP A 153 7.45 -11.46 8.36
C TRP A 153 6.30 -11.80 7.40
N GLY A 154 6.33 -12.98 6.77
CA GLY A 154 5.26 -13.48 5.89
C GLY A 154 3.94 -13.71 6.63
N GLN A 155 3.97 -14.33 7.81
CA GLN A 155 2.79 -14.49 8.67
C GLN A 155 2.18 -13.15 9.06
N ASP A 156 3.00 -12.13 9.32
CA ASP A 156 2.52 -10.80 9.64
C ASP A 156 1.88 -10.12 8.42
N ALA A 157 2.51 -10.20 7.25
CA ALA A 157 1.95 -9.69 6.00
C ALA A 157 0.60 -10.36 5.69
N ALA A 158 0.51 -11.68 5.83
CA ALA A 158 -0.70 -12.46 5.58
C ALA A 158 -1.90 -12.02 6.45
N ARG A 159 -1.64 -11.50 7.68
CA ARG A 159 -2.70 -10.97 8.55
C ARG A 159 -3.37 -9.70 8.04
N LEU A 160 -2.85 -9.07 6.98
CA LEU A 160 -3.56 -8.00 6.28
C LEU A 160 -4.79 -8.53 5.52
N GLY A 161 -4.80 -9.80 5.11
CA GLY A 161 -5.92 -10.42 4.38
C GLY A 161 -6.13 -9.86 2.97
N VAL A 162 -5.16 -9.11 2.44
CA VAL A 162 -5.16 -8.53 1.10
C VAL A 162 -3.74 -8.60 0.52
N PRO A 163 -3.59 -8.64 -0.81
CA PRO A 163 -2.29 -8.59 -1.47
C PRO A 163 -1.50 -7.32 -1.11
N ILE A 164 -0.18 -7.47 -1.10
CA ILE A 164 0.79 -6.38 -1.02
C ILE A 164 1.78 -6.51 -2.16
N LEU A 165 2.51 -5.44 -2.46
CA LEU A 165 3.70 -5.54 -3.31
C LEU A 165 4.93 -5.64 -2.42
N ALA A 166 5.81 -6.58 -2.71
CA ALA A 166 7.06 -6.76 -1.97
C ALA A 166 8.25 -6.88 -2.94
N GLU A 167 9.34 -6.18 -2.61
CA GLU A 167 10.56 -6.14 -3.40
C GLU A 167 11.75 -6.50 -2.52
N PHE A 168 12.59 -7.44 -2.96
CA PHE A 168 13.92 -7.66 -2.40
C PHE A 168 14.96 -7.55 -3.52
N GLY A 169 16.12 -6.97 -3.20
CA GLY A 169 17.24 -6.92 -4.12
C GLY A 169 17.16 -5.78 -5.13
N THR A 170 16.62 -4.63 -4.70
CA THR A 170 16.64 -3.38 -5.46
C THR A 170 18.03 -3.12 -6.04
N GLU A 171 18.06 -2.86 -7.35
CA GLU A 171 19.26 -2.46 -8.07
C GLU A 171 20.47 -3.38 -7.81
N MET A 172 20.24 -4.69 -7.69
CA MET A 172 21.28 -5.70 -7.42
C MET A 172 22.38 -5.79 -8.50
N ASN A 173 22.17 -5.17 -9.66
CA ASN A 173 23.16 -5.03 -10.72
C ASN A 173 24.13 -3.86 -10.50
N GLY A 174 23.89 -3.00 -9.50
CA GLY A 174 24.79 -1.93 -9.09
C GLY A 174 25.85 -2.35 -8.06
N GLU A 175 26.62 -1.38 -7.56
CA GLU A 175 27.68 -1.60 -6.55
C GLU A 175 27.36 -0.99 -5.17
N TRP A 176 26.36 -0.10 -5.09
CA TRP A 176 26.02 0.67 -3.89
C TRP A 176 25.34 -0.18 -2.82
N PHE A 177 24.38 -1.02 -3.20
CA PHE A 177 23.72 -1.92 -2.25
C PHE A 177 24.49 -3.21 -2.02
N ARG A 178 24.33 -3.80 -0.83
CA ARG A 178 25.16 -4.91 -0.37
C ARG A 178 24.77 -6.28 -0.92
N TRP A 179 23.59 -6.40 -1.52
CA TRP A 179 23.03 -7.61 -2.12
C TRP A 179 23.34 -7.73 -3.62
N ASN A 180 24.58 -7.44 -4.01
CA ASN A 180 25.06 -7.57 -5.39
C ASN A 180 26.19 -8.61 -5.50
N GLY A 181 26.62 -8.88 -6.73
CA GLY A 181 27.68 -9.86 -6.97
C GLY A 181 29.06 -9.44 -6.45
N ARG A 182 29.45 -8.17 -6.55
CA ARG A 182 30.72 -7.63 -6.03
C ARG A 182 30.91 -7.97 -4.55
N TRP A 183 29.87 -7.80 -3.73
CA TRP A 183 29.92 -8.07 -2.29
C TRP A 183 29.60 -9.53 -1.93
N ASN A 184 29.14 -10.34 -2.87
CA ASN A 184 28.71 -11.72 -2.63
C ASN A 184 29.26 -12.70 -3.69
N GLY A 185 30.58 -12.85 -3.76
CA GLY A 185 31.21 -13.92 -4.56
C GLY A 185 31.58 -13.56 -6.00
N GLY A 186 31.60 -12.28 -6.36
CA GLY A 186 32.05 -11.78 -7.67
C GLY A 186 31.24 -12.39 -8.81
N GLU A 187 31.92 -13.11 -9.70
CA GLU A 187 31.32 -13.80 -10.85
C GLU A 187 30.26 -14.83 -10.45
N ALA A 188 30.38 -15.47 -9.27
CA ALA A 188 29.38 -16.39 -8.75
C ALA A 188 28.15 -15.68 -8.16
N GLY A 189 28.26 -14.37 -7.92
CA GLY A 189 27.27 -13.58 -7.19
C GLY A 189 25.86 -13.57 -7.80
N PRO A 190 25.67 -13.48 -9.13
CA PRO A 190 24.34 -13.61 -9.72
C PRO A 190 23.65 -14.94 -9.38
N ALA A 191 24.40 -16.04 -9.27
CA ALA A 191 23.82 -17.33 -8.87
C ALA A 191 23.42 -17.33 -7.39
N ILE A 192 24.25 -16.74 -6.52
CA ILE A 192 23.97 -16.61 -5.09
C ILE A 192 22.76 -15.70 -4.84
N PHE A 193 22.64 -14.58 -5.57
CA PHE A 193 21.47 -13.71 -5.53
C PHE A 193 20.19 -14.46 -5.91
N ARG A 194 20.21 -15.21 -7.03
CA ARG A 194 19.04 -16.01 -7.44
C ARG A 194 18.64 -17.02 -6.37
N ALA A 195 19.60 -17.67 -5.72
CA ALA A 195 19.32 -18.62 -4.65
C ALA A 195 18.67 -17.93 -3.44
N ALA A 196 19.25 -16.81 -2.98
CA ALA A 196 18.71 -16.02 -1.86
C ALA A 196 17.30 -15.48 -2.16
N TYR A 197 17.10 -14.91 -3.35
CA TYR A 197 15.79 -14.37 -3.78
C TYR A 197 14.71 -15.46 -3.79
N ARG A 198 15.01 -16.63 -4.39
CA ARG A 198 14.08 -17.77 -4.40
C ARG A 198 13.76 -18.27 -3.00
N HIS A 199 14.77 -18.32 -2.13
CA HIS A 199 14.62 -18.75 -0.75
C HIS A 199 13.70 -17.80 0.04
N ILE A 200 13.88 -16.49 -0.10
CA ILE A 200 12.98 -15.48 0.51
C ILE A 200 11.53 -15.69 0.05
N VAL A 201 11.32 -15.86 -1.25
CA VAL A 201 9.97 -16.07 -1.82
C VAL A 201 9.36 -17.39 -1.32
N GLU A 202 10.14 -18.47 -1.27
CA GLU A 202 9.66 -19.77 -0.77
C GLU A 202 9.24 -19.70 0.70
N VAL A 203 10.09 -19.15 1.55
CA VAL A 203 9.85 -19.08 3.00
C VAL A 203 8.65 -18.18 3.31
N THR A 204 8.55 -17.02 2.65
CA THR A 204 7.41 -16.11 2.85
C THR A 204 6.10 -16.71 2.32
N ARG A 205 6.14 -17.46 1.22
CA ARG A 205 4.96 -18.19 0.71
C ARG A 205 4.49 -19.31 1.62
N ARG A 206 5.41 -20.12 2.12
CA ARG A 206 5.11 -21.17 3.10
C ARG A 206 4.46 -20.61 4.37
N ALA A 207 4.77 -19.36 4.70
CA ALA A 207 4.23 -18.62 5.84
C ALA A 207 2.87 -17.95 5.59
N GLY A 208 2.28 -18.12 4.41
CA GLY A 208 0.95 -17.59 4.05
C GLY A 208 0.98 -16.27 3.26
N GLY A 209 2.15 -15.79 2.84
CA GLY A 209 2.21 -14.82 1.74
C GLY A 209 1.83 -15.52 0.42
N ASP A 210 1.13 -14.84 -0.47
CA ASP A 210 0.85 -15.34 -1.82
C ASP A 210 1.46 -14.38 -2.85
#